data_AF-A0A9R1S9B4-F1
#
_entry.id   AF-A0A9R1S9B4-F1
#
_cell.length_a   1.000
_cell.length_b   1.000
_cell.length_c   1.000
_cell.angle_alpha   90.00
_cell.angle_beta   90.00
_cell.angle_gamma   90.00
#
_symmetry.space_group_name_H-M   'P 1'
#
loop_
_entity.id
_entity.type
_entity.pdbx_description
1 polymer ?
#
loop_
_entity_poly.entity_id
_entity_poly.type
_entity_poly.pdbx_seq_one_letter_code
_entity_poly.pdbx_strand_id
1 'polypeptide(L)'
;MRVEDKKRSLTVAPFKCAWGEEFRFVEAGRGCIAFEASAQNDVTLVFREQPGSQHYHYKMDSSRHYAVILGSHRNKRLKIEVDGRTVVDEAGVGLCRSSSFQSYWISIYDGLISIGQGRHPNNNVLFQWLDPDPNQNVQYVGLSSWDKHVGYRNISVLPSAPQNSIRWSQIEYAYAERHGEGGHAKNEESKDGCEQRVIADFLESLDFSDAMFVVGSERKVVPAHKIVLVASGEFDFISMSGTAIELPSFSYPVLHSLLEYIYTGSTQVSFDLFQMLLY
;
A
#
# COMPACT_ATOMS: atom_id res chain seq x y z
N MET A 1 0.57 -24.33 -29.15
CA MET A 1 -0.42 -23.29 -29.51
C MET A 1 -0.25 -22.16 -28.52
N ARG A 2 0.40 -21.05 -28.93
CA ARG A 2 0.68 -19.91 -28.05
C ARG A 2 -0.64 -19.21 -27.75
N VAL A 3 -1.02 -19.14 -26.48
CA VAL A 3 -2.12 -18.27 -26.03
C VAL A 3 -1.55 -16.86 -26.07
N GLU A 4 -1.96 -16.08 -27.07
CA GLU A 4 -1.71 -14.65 -27.08
C GLU A 4 -2.48 -14.02 -25.91
N ASP A 5 -1.76 -13.55 -24.89
CA ASP A 5 -2.31 -12.68 -23.86
C ASP A 5 -2.79 -11.38 -24.50
N LYS A 6 -4.05 -11.38 -24.91
CA LYS A 6 -4.74 -10.21 -25.45
C LYS A 6 -4.94 -9.23 -24.29
N LYS A 7 -3.94 -8.39 -24.02
CA LYS A 7 -4.01 -7.27 -23.07
C LYS A 7 -5.23 -6.41 -23.38
N ARG A 8 -6.34 -6.65 -22.67
CA ARG A 8 -7.59 -5.94 -22.85
C ARG A 8 -7.40 -4.47 -22.45
N SER A 9 -7.76 -3.57 -23.34
CA SER A 9 -7.96 -2.16 -23.05
C SER A 9 -9.45 -1.90 -22.84
N LEU A 10 -9.78 -1.02 -21.90
CA LEU A 10 -11.13 -0.61 -21.54
C LEU A 10 -11.22 0.91 -21.68
N THR A 11 -12.23 1.40 -22.39
CA THR A 11 -12.54 2.84 -22.41
C THR A 11 -13.84 3.07 -21.66
N VAL A 12 -13.76 3.82 -20.55
CA VAL A 12 -14.92 4.19 -19.75
C VAL A 12 -15.43 5.54 -20.23
N ALA A 13 -16.73 5.60 -20.54
CA ALA A 13 -17.39 6.83 -20.98
C ALA A 13 -17.66 7.77 -19.79
N PRO A 14 -17.85 9.08 -20.04
CA PRO A 14 -18.22 10.04 -19.00
C PRO A 14 -19.39 9.59 -18.12
N PHE A 15 -19.26 9.82 -16.82
CA PHE A 15 -20.24 9.47 -15.79
C PHE A 15 -20.61 7.98 -15.72
N LYS A 16 -19.73 7.11 -16.22
CA LYS A 16 -19.90 5.66 -16.11
C LYS A 16 -18.89 5.06 -15.15
N CYS A 17 -19.27 3.90 -14.64
CA CYS A 17 -18.39 3.04 -13.88
C CYS A 17 -18.42 1.64 -14.50
N ALA A 18 -17.24 1.09 -14.77
CA ALA A 18 -17.07 -0.28 -15.22
C ALA A 18 -16.73 -1.17 -14.03
N TRP A 19 -17.49 -2.25 -13.89
CA TRP A 19 -17.33 -3.28 -12.87
C TRP A 19 -17.07 -4.61 -13.57
N GLY A 20 -16.34 -5.49 -12.89
CA GLY A 20 -16.05 -6.83 -13.38
C GLY A 20 -15.54 -7.71 -12.25
N GLU A 21 -15.81 -9.01 -12.32
CA GLU A 21 -15.27 -9.98 -11.36
C GLU A 21 -13.75 -10.03 -11.42
N GLU A 22 -13.14 -9.67 -12.56
CA GLU A 22 -11.70 -9.52 -12.70
C GLU A 22 -11.09 -8.37 -11.87
N PHE A 23 -11.92 -7.45 -11.36
CA PHE A 23 -11.51 -6.32 -10.52
C PHE A 23 -11.82 -6.54 -9.03
N ARG A 24 -12.21 -7.77 -8.66
CA ARG A 24 -12.57 -8.14 -7.30
C ARG A 24 -11.33 -8.53 -6.49
N PHE A 25 -11.19 -7.96 -5.31
CA PHE A 25 -10.22 -8.37 -4.31
C PHE A 25 -10.54 -9.77 -3.78
N VAL A 26 -9.48 -10.57 -3.60
CA VAL A 26 -9.59 -11.92 -3.06
C VAL A 26 -10.08 -11.88 -1.61
N GLU A 27 -9.55 -10.95 -0.83
CA GLU A 27 -9.90 -10.74 0.58
C GLU A 27 -10.62 -9.39 0.75
N ALA A 28 -11.69 -9.38 1.54
CA ALA A 28 -12.41 -8.15 1.82
C ALA A 28 -11.55 -7.21 2.70
N GLY A 29 -11.59 -5.91 2.40
CA GLY A 29 -10.76 -4.89 3.07
C GLY A 29 -9.28 -4.92 2.67
N ARG A 30 -8.88 -5.85 1.80
CA ARG A 30 -7.49 -6.21 1.52
C ARG A 30 -7.27 -6.53 0.04
N GLY A 31 -6.81 -5.53 -0.71
CA GLY A 31 -6.41 -5.74 -2.09
C GLY A 31 -5.67 -4.57 -2.70
N CYS A 32 -4.95 -4.87 -3.79
CA CYS A 32 -4.25 -3.87 -4.58
C CYS A 32 -4.67 -3.98 -6.04
N ILE A 33 -4.95 -2.84 -6.67
CA ILE A 33 -5.18 -2.76 -8.11
C ILE A 33 -4.03 -1.98 -8.74
N ALA A 34 -3.33 -2.60 -9.69
CA ALA A 34 -2.36 -1.93 -10.55
C ALA A 34 -2.96 -1.79 -11.96
N PHE A 35 -2.77 -0.64 -12.59
CA PHE A 35 -3.37 -0.33 -13.89
C PHE A 35 -2.57 0.74 -14.64
N GLU A 36 -2.75 0.81 -15.95
CA GLU A 36 -2.36 1.96 -16.74
C GLU A 36 -3.59 2.77 -17.13
N ALA A 37 -3.56 4.09 -16.91
CA ALA A 37 -4.63 5.00 -17.27
C ALA A 37 -4.16 6.15 -18.15
N SER A 38 -5.02 6.55 -19.09
CA SER A 38 -4.87 7.74 -19.93
C SER A 38 -6.16 8.56 -19.86
N ALA A 39 -6.05 9.78 -19.35
CA ALA A 39 -7.17 10.70 -19.15
C ALA A 39 -6.74 12.14 -19.43
N GLN A 40 -7.68 12.96 -19.93
CA GLN A 40 -7.43 14.41 -20.12
C GLN A 40 -7.48 15.20 -18.80
N ASN A 41 -8.36 14.78 -17.89
CA ASN A 41 -8.62 15.46 -16.63
C ASN A 41 -8.25 14.53 -15.46
N ASP A 42 -9.15 13.62 -15.12
CA ASP A 42 -9.10 12.80 -13.93
C ASP A 42 -9.26 11.30 -14.23
N VAL A 43 -8.74 10.49 -13.31
CA VAL A 43 -8.93 9.05 -13.27
C VAL A 43 -9.56 8.72 -11.93
N THR A 44 -10.74 8.11 -11.95
CA THR A 44 -11.48 7.78 -10.73
C THR A 44 -11.53 6.26 -10.55
N LEU A 45 -11.21 5.78 -9.36
CA LEU A 45 -11.43 4.40 -8.94
C LEU A 45 -12.35 4.40 -7.73
N VAL A 46 -13.36 3.53 -7.76
CA VAL A 46 -14.35 3.39 -6.69
C VAL A 46 -14.18 2.02 -6.02
N PHE A 47 -14.18 1.98 -4.70
CA PHE A 47 -13.98 0.77 -3.91
C PHE A 47 -15.19 0.52 -3.03
N ARG A 48 -15.80 -0.67 -3.15
CA ARG A 48 -17.09 -1.01 -2.51
C ARG A 48 -17.16 -2.46 -2.04
N GLU A 49 -18.12 -2.77 -1.18
CA GLU A 49 -18.47 -4.15 -0.83
C GLU A 49 -19.16 -4.90 -1.97
N GLN A 50 -20.03 -4.22 -2.74
CA GLN A 50 -20.76 -4.79 -3.87
C GLN A 50 -20.60 -3.90 -5.11
N PRO A 51 -20.62 -4.48 -6.33
CA PRO A 51 -20.53 -3.69 -7.54
C PRO A 51 -21.74 -2.77 -7.70
N GLY A 52 -21.50 -1.56 -8.20
CA GLY A 52 -22.55 -0.61 -8.58
C GLY A 52 -23.14 -0.88 -9.97
N SER A 53 -24.10 -0.05 -10.39
CA SER A 53 -24.63 -0.10 -11.76
C SER A 53 -23.64 0.48 -12.79
N GLN A 54 -23.93 0.34 -14.09
CA GLN A 54 -23.07 0.92 -15.14
C GLN A 54 -23.24 2.44 -15.30
N HIS A 55 -24.45 2.94 -15.02
CA HIS A 55 -24.78 4.38 -14.96
C HIS A 55 -24.50 4.97 -13.58
N TYR A 56 -23.67 4.28 -12.81
CA TYR A 56 -23.43 4.58 -11.41
C TYR A 56 -22.68 5.89 -11.26
N HIS A 57 -23.34 6.83 -10.60
CA HIS A 57 -22.71 8.00 -10.04
C HIS A 57 -22.47 7.74 -8.56
N TYR A 58 -21.21 7.53 -8.17
CA TYR A 58 -20.88 7.06 -6.82
C TYR A 58 -21.39 7.97 -5.70
N LYS A 59 -21.56 9.26 -5.96
CA LYS A 59 -22.14 10.22 -5.01
C LYS A 59 -23.63 9.99 -4.67
N MET A 60 -24.32 9.09 -5.36
CA MET A 60 -25.74 8.77 -5.11
C MET A 60 -25.92 7.50 -4.28
N ASP A 61 -24.82 6.87 -3.88
CA ASP A 61 -24.84 5.64 -3.10
C ASP A 61 -24.85 5.91 -1.60
N SER A 62 -25.58 5.08 -0.86
CA SER A 62 -25.69 5.16 0.59
C SER A 62 -24.83 4.13 1.33
N SER A 63 -24.19 3.20 0.62
CA SER A 63 -23.27 2.22 1.22
C SER A 63 -21.89 2.83 1.45
N ARG A 64 -21.19 2.37 2.49
CA ARG A 64 -19.84 2.88 2.78
C ARG A 64 -18.90 2.59 1.63
N HIS A 65 -18.30 3.60 1.02
CA HIS A 65 -17.42 3.41 -0.13
C HIS A 65 -16.34 4.47 -0.24
N TYR A 66 -15.27 4.11 -0.95
CA TYR A 66 -14.19 5.04 -1.26
C TYR A 66 -14.21 5.41 -2.73
N ALA A 67 -13.91 6.67 -3.05
CA ALA A 67 -13.55 7.09 -4.39
C ALA A 67 -12.18 7.77 -4.35
N VAL A 68 -11.21 7.21 -5.06
CA VAL A 68 -9.88 7.81 -5.25
C VAL A 68 -9.85 8.48 -6.61
N ILE A 69 -9.60 9.78 -6.62
CA ILE A 69 -9.65 10.64 -7.81
C ILE A 69 -8.26 11.21 -8.04
N LEU A 70 -7.56 10.67 -9.02
CA LEU A 70 -6.27 11.14 -9.50
C LEU A 70 -6.51 12.28 -10.49
N GLY A 71 -5.77 13.39 -10.38
CA GLY A 71 -5.88 14.49 -11.35
C GLY A 71 -7.21 15.29 -11.28
N SER A 72 -7.85 15.38 -10.11
CA SER A 72 -8.98 16.28 -9.92
C SER A 72 -8.59 17.76 -10.14
N HIS A 73 -9.59 18.63 -10.32
CA HIS A 73 -9.40 20.07 -10.59
C HIS A 73 -8.49 20.37 -11.79
N ARG A 74 -8.84 19.80 -12.96
CA ARG A 74 -8.07 19.92 -14.21
C ARG A 74 -6.64 19.41 -14.02
N ASN A 75 -6.52 18.20 -13.48
CA ASN A 75 -5.26 17.52 -13.30
C ASN A 75 -4.27 18.25 -12.36
N LYS A 76 -4.76 18.66 -11.18
CA LYS A 76 -3.94 19.38 -10.19
C LYS A 76 -3.96 18.78 -8.80
N ARG A 77 -4.93 17.92 -8.49
CA ARG A 77 -5.16 17.47 -7.11
C ARG A 77 -5.53 16.00 -7.03
N LEU A 78 -5.01 15.32 -6.02
CA LEU A 78 -5.49 14.02 -5.57
C LEU A 78 -6.65 14.23 -4.60
N LYS A 79 -7.74 13.46 -4.76
CA LYS A 79 -8.81 13.40 -3.77
C LYS A 79 -9.12 11.98 -3.34
N ILE A 80 -9.50 11.85 -2.07
CA ILE A 80 -10.20 10.66 -1.56
C ILE A 80 -11.54 11.14 -1.02
N GLU A 81 -12.60 10.51 -1.50
CA GLU A 81 -13.95 10.72 -0.99
C GLU A 81 -14.42 9.45 -0.25
N VAL A 82 -15.05 9.64 0.90
CA VAL A 82 -15.78 8.61 1.65
C VAL A 82 -17.25 8.99 1.56
N ASP A 83 -18.09 8.11 1.02
CA ASP A 83 -19.54 8.33 0.90
C ASP A 83 -19.89 9.63 0.16
N GLY A 84 -19.11 9.93 -0.88
CA GLY A 84 -19.22 11.16 -1.67
C GLY A 84 -18.74 12.45 -0.98
N ARG A 85 -18.22 12.36 0.25
CA ARG A 85 -17.63 13.48 1.00
C ARG A 85 -16.11 13.46 0.86
N THR A 86 -15.50 14.56 0.43
CA THR A 86 -14.04 14.68 0.35
C THR A 86 -13.42 14.65 1.75
N VAL A 87 -12.57 13.66 2.01
CA VAL A 87 -11.80 13.52 3.25
C VAL A 87 -10.31 13.83 3.05
N VAL A 88 -9.83 13.71 1.81
CA VAL A 88 -8.47 14.10 1.39
C VAL A 88 -8.57 14.99 0.17
N ASP A 89 -7.82 16.09 0.18
CA ASP A 89 -7.69 17.00 -0.96
C ASP A 89 -6.26 17.55 -1.06
N GLU A 90 -5.39 16.86 -1.78
CA GLU A 90 -3.96 17.16 -1.86
C GLU A 90 -3.55 17.78 -3.19
N ALA A 91 -2.75 18.84 -3.14
CA ALA A 91 -2.27 19.53 -4.34
C ALA A 91 -0.98 18.87 -4.89
N GLY A 92 -0.90 18.71 -6.21
CA GLY A 92 0.32 18.28 -6.92
C GLY A 92 0.60 16.77 -6.88
N VAL A 93 -0.24 15.97 -6.22
CA VAL A 93 -0.06 14.52 -6.10
C VAL A 93 -0.92 13.76 -7.13
N GLY A 94 -0.40 12.66 -7.68
CA GLY A 94 -1.20 11.74 -8.51
C GLY A 94 -1.69 12.33 -9.83
N LEU A 95 -0.85 13.13 -10.52
CA LEU A 95 -1.24 13.83 -11.75
C LEU A 95 -1.24 12.89 -12.98
N CYS A 96 -2.25 13.01 -13.83
CA CYS A 96 -2.47 12.31 -15.10
C CYS A 96 -1.90 13.10 -16.29
N ARG A 97 -0.94 12.55 -17.02
CA ARG A 97 -0.41 13.18 -18.25
C ARG A 97 -1.33 12.84 -19.41
N SER A 98 -1.91 13.87 -20.03
CA SER A 98 -3.04 13.74 -20.95
C SER A 98 -2.74 13.07 -22.30
N SER A 99 -1.47 12.86 -22.65
CA SER A 99 -1.04 12.32 -23.95
C SER A 99 -0.50 10.89 -23.89
N SER A 100 -0.41 10.28 -22.72
CA SER A 100 0.21 8.95 -22.57
C SER A 100 -0.39 8.18 -21.39
N PHE A 101 -0.53 6.87 -21.56
CA PHE A 101 -0.84 5.98 -20.45
C PHE A 101 0.24 6.07 -19.37
N GLN A 102 -0.18 6.27 -18.14
CA GLN A 102 0.68 6.22 -16.95
C GLN A 102 0.27 5.05 -16.06
N SER A 103 1.25 4.38 -15.47
CA SER A 103 1.02 3.27 -14.55
C SER A 103 0.78 3.79 -13.14
N TYR A 104 -0.24 3.27 -12.49
CA TYR A 104 -0.60 3.56 -11.11
C TYR A 104 -0.94 2.28 -10.39
N TRP A 105 -0.90 2.35 -9.07
CA TRP A 105 -1.46 1.33 -8.21
C TRP A 105 -2.17 1.99 -7.03
N ILE A 106 -3.24 1.34 -6.57
CA ILE A 106 -3.97 1.73 -5.36
C ILE A 106 -4.16 0.47 -4.53
N SER A 107 -3.73 0.52 -3.27
CA SER A 107 -3.86 -0.56 -2.30
C SER A 107 -4.79 -0.13 -1.17
N ILE A 108 -5.65 -1.05 -0.73
CA ILE A 108 -6.42 -0.94 0.50
C ILE A 108 -6.00 -2.09 1.40
N TYR A 109 -5.59 -1.77 2.62
CA TYR A 109 -5.20 -2.73 3.64
C TYR A 109 -5.78 -2.29 4.98
N ASP A 110 -6.87 -2.92 5.43
CA ASP A 110 -7.52 -2.66 6.73
C ASP A 110 -7.78 -1.17 7.02
N GLY A 111 -8.17 -0.41 5.99
CA GLY A 111 -8.43 1.03 6.09
C GLY A 111 -7.31 1.95 5.62
N LEU A 112 -6.09 1.43 5.45
CA LEU A 112 -4.98 2.18 4.87
C LEU A 112 -5.10 2.18 3.35
N ILE A 113 -5.42 3.34 2.78
CA ILE A 113 -5.43 3.57 1.33
C ILE A 113 -4.07 4.14 0.92
N SER A 114 -3.33 3.36 0.15
CA SER A 114 -2.02 3.76 -0.39
C SER A 114 -2.09 3.91 -1.90
N ILE A 115 -1.52 4.99 -2.41
CA ILE A 115 -1.55 5.35 -3.83
C ILE A 115 -0.11 5.50 -4.29
N GLY A 116 0.25 4.88 -5.40
CA GLY A 116 1.57 5.07 -6.00
C GLY A 116 1.56 5.06 -7.51
N GLN A 117 2.74 5.33 -8.07
CA GLN A 117 2.94 5.42 -9.51
C GLN A 117 4.01 4.42 -9.95
N GLY A 118 3.71 3.70 -11.03
CA GLY A 118 4.53 2.61 -11.54
C GLY A 118 3.75 1.32 -11.67
N ARG A 119 4.42 0.27 -12.14
CA ARG A 119 3.81 -1.05 -12.38
C ARG A 119 3.84 -1.96 -11.17
N HIS A 120 4.73 -1.70 -10.23
CA HIS A 120 4.95 -2.54 -9.07
C HIS A 120 4.32 -1.85 -7.86
N PRO A 121 3.29 -2.46 -7.25
CA PRO A 121 2.78 -2.00 -5.97
C PRO A 121 3.89 -1.80 -4.96
N ASN A 122 3.67 -0.88 -4.02
CA ASN A 122 4.58 -0.54 -2.93
C ASN A 122 5.87 0.20 -3.33
N ASN A 123 6.22 0.23 -4.62
CA ASN A 123 7.25 1.13 -5.12
C ASN A 123 6.68 2.50 -5.47
N ASN A 124 7.42 3.57 -5.16
CA ASN A 124 7.09 4.95 -5.51
C ASN A 124 5.68 5.35 -5.02
N VAL A 125 5.49 5.22 -3.70
CA VAL A 125 4.30 5.68 -2.98
C VAL A 125 4.20 7.19 -3.14
N LEU A 126 3.04 7.64 -3.63
CA LEU A 126 2.74 9.06 -3.81
C LEU A 126 1.96 9.63 -2.62
N PHE A 127 1.09 8.82 -2.02
CA PHE A 127 0.22 9.27 -0.93
C PHE A 127 -0.32 8.10 -0.12
N GLN A 128 -0.64 8.36 1.15
CA GLN A 128 -1.29 7.41 2.03
C GLN A 128 -2.30 8.11 2.93
N TRP A 129 -3.39 7.42 3.22
CA TRP A 129 -4.41 7.89 4.14
C TRP A 129 -5.03 6.71 4.87
N LEU A 130 -5.21 6.85 6.19
CA LEU A 130 -5.85 5.87 7.04
C LEU A 130 -7.26 6.34 7.37
N ASP A 131 -8.27 5.54 7.01
CA ASP A 131 -9.64 5.78 7.46
C ASP A 131 -9.75 5.52 8.97
N PRO A 132 -10.17 6.49 9.80
CA PRO A 132 -10.41 6.26 11.22
C PRO A 132 -11.57 5.28 11.51
N ASP A 133 -12.45 5.00 10.54
CA ASP A 133 -13.59 4.10 10.68
C ASP A 133 -13.71 3.17 9.45
N PRO A 134 -12.75 2.27 9.22
CA PRO A 134 -12.59 1.63 7.92
C PRO A 134 -13.74 0.70 7.52
N ASN A 135 -14.15 0.77 6.25
CA ASN A 135 -14.95 -0.27 5.63
C ASN A 135 -14.12 -1.56 5.42
N GLN A 136 -14.34 -2.54 6.31
CA GLN A 136 -13.70 -3.86 6.29
C GLN A 136 -14.19 -4.79 5.17
N ASN A 137 -15.30 -4.44 4.50
CA ASN A 137 -15.94 -5.30 3.51
C ASN A 137 -15.62 -4.92 2.07
N VAL A 138 -14.73 -3.94 1.84
CA VAL A 138 -14.39 -3.50 0.48
C VAL A 138 -13.81 -4.65 -0.33
N GLN A 139 -14.45 -4.99 -1.44
CA GLN A 139 -14.06 -6.13 -2.25
C GLN A 139 -14.07 -5.85 -3.76
N TYR A 140 -14.88 -4.91 -4.24
CA TYR A 140 -15.01 -4.61 -5.67
C TYR A 140 -14.37 -3.28 -6.02
N VAL A 141 -13.63 -3.27 -7.13
CA VAL A 141 -13.08 -2.04 -7.72
C VAL A 141 -13.84 -1.68 -8.98
N GLY A 142 -14.33 -0.44 -9.02
CA GLY A 142 -14.99 0.17 -10.17
C GLY A 142 -14.05 1.16 -10.86
N LEU A 143 -13.87 1.00 -12.17
CA LEU A 143 -13.09 1.94 -13.00
C LEU A 143 -14.03 2.99 -13.56
N SER A 144 -13.83 4.26 -13.19
CA SER A 144 -14.80 5.32 -13.45
C SER A 144 -14.20 6.55 -14.13
N SER A 145 -15.06 7.25 -14.84
CA SER A 145 -14.77 8.50 -15.53
C SER A 145 -15.75 9.57 -15.04
N TRP A 146 -15.23 10.76 -14.73
CA TRP A 146 -16.06 11.91 -14.40
C TRP A 146 -16.66 12.55 -15.66
N ASP A 147 -15.97 13.50 -16.29
CA ASP A 147 -16.51 14.31 -17.39
C ASP A 147 -15.90 14.01 -18.78
N LYS A 148 -14.83 13.19 -18.82
CA LYS A 148 -14.10 12.83 -20.05
C LYS A 148 -13.78 11.35 -20.08
N HIS A 149 -13.74 10.78 -21.28
CA HIS A 149 -13.34 9.38 -21.47
C HIS A 149 -11.99 9.08 -20.80
N VAL A 150 -11.93 7.94 -20.12
CA VAL A 150 -10.70 7.41 -19.53
C VAL A 150 -10.39 6.07 -20.17
N GLY A 151 -9.18 5.94 -20.69
CA GLY A 151 -8.64 4.66 -21.15
C GLY A 151 -7.92 3.96 -20.02
N TYR A 152 -8.29 2.71 -19.73
CA TYR A 152 -7.60 1.80 -18.81
C TYR A 152 -7.03 0.62 -19.59
N ARG A 153 -5.86 0.12 -19.17
CA ARG A 153 -5.26 -1.12 -19.70
C ARG A 153 -4.29 -1.72 -18.68
N ASN A 154 -3.79 -2.93 -18.94
CA ASN A 154 -2.84 -3.63 -18.06
C ASN A 154 -3.33 -3.64 -16.60
N ILE A 155 -4.63 -3.91 -16.42
CA ILE A 155 -5.26 -3.94 -15.09
C ILE A 155 -4.95 -5.29 -14.47
N SER A 156 -4.48 -5.29 -13.24
CA SER A 156 -4.23 -6.48 -12.45
C SER A 156 -4.69 -6.24 -11.01
N VAL A 157 -5.47 -7.15 -10.48
CA VAL A 157 -5.74 -7.23 -9.05
C VAL A 157 -4.73 -8.17 -8.41
N LEU A 158 -4.15 -7.72 -7.32
CA LEU A 158 -3.13 -8.41 -6.54
C LEU A 158 -3.63 -8.50 -5.10
N PRO A 159 -3.28 -9.56 -4.35
CA PRO A 159 -3.43 -9.55 -2.91
C PRO A 159 -2.80 -8.27 -2.35
N SER A 160 -3.44 -7.61 -1.38
CA SER A 160 -2.73 -6.58 -0.64
C SER A 160 -1.70 -7.30 0.21
N ALA A 161 -0.45 -7.25 -0.22
CA ALA A 161 0.63 -7.46 0.70
C ALA A 161 0.58 -6.31 1.74
N PRO A 162 0.91 -6.58 3.03
CA PRO A 162 1.53 -5.54 3.85
C PRO A 162 2.59 -4.89 2.97
N GLN A 163 2.73 -3.57 3.06
CA GLN A 163 3.28 -2.71 2.01
C GLN A 163 4.72 -3.02 1.58
N ASN A 164 5.29 -4.14 1.99
CA ASN A 164 6.64 -4.54 1.79
C ASN A 164 6.81 -6.08 1.91
N SER A 165 5.91 -6.88 1.30
CA SER A 165 6.31 -8.23 0.90
C SER A 165 7.31 -8.09 -0.25
N ILE A 166 8.56 -8.51 -0.04
CA ILE A 166 9.64 -8.78 -1.02
C ILE A 166 9.54 -8.00 -2.34
N ARG A 167 10.56 -7.17 -2.61
CA ARG A 167 10.85 -6.60 -3.94
C ARG A 167 10.53 -7.62 -5.03
N TRP A 168 9.53 -7.38 -5.90
CA TRP A 168 9.14 -8.34 -6.96
C TRP A 168 10.34 -8.83 -7.81
N SER A 169 11.40 -8.03 -7.90
CA SER A 169 12.69 -8.40 -8.50
C SER A 169 13.42 -9.57 -7.81
N GLN A 170 13.33 -9.69 -6.49
CA GLN A 170 13.87 -10.82 -5.72
C GLN A 170 13.02 -12.08 -5.90
N ILE A 171 11.69 -11.92 -6.07
CA ILE A 171 10.78 -13.01 -6.38
C ILE A 171 11.08 -13.58 -7.79
N GLU A 172 11.26 -12.72 -8.81
CA GLU A 172 11.64 -13.15 -10.17
C GLU A 172 12.99 -13.90 -10.20
N TYR A 173 13.99 -13.44 -9.45
CA TYR A 173 15.28 -14.12 -9.32
C TYR A 173 15.14 -15.51 -8.68
N ALA A 174 14.36 -15.64 -7.60
CA ALA A 174 14.13 -16.92 -6.91
C ALA A 174 13.28 -17.91 -7.73
N TYR A 175 12.44 -17.42 -8.66
CA TYR A 175 11.72 -18.27 -9.61
C TYR A 175 12.62 -18.74 -10.77
N ALA A 176 13.56 -17.90 -11.22
CA ALA A 176 14.54 -18.26 -12.25
C ALA A 176 15.54 -19.33 -11.75
N GLU A 177 15.99 -19.26 -10.50
CA GLU A 177 16.88 -20.29 -9.93
C GLU A 177 16.19 -21.64 -9.71
N ARG A 178 14.86 -21.66 -9.51
CA ARG A 178 14.09 -22.90 -9.36
C ARG A 178 13.76 -23.62 -10.67
N HIS A 179 13.79 -22.91 -11.79
CA HIS A 179 13.63 -23.48 -13.13
C HIS A 179 14.97 -23.39 -13.87
N GLY A 180 15.89 -24.27 -13.50
CA GLY A 180 17.25 -24.28 -14.03
C GLY A 180 17.32 -24.24 -15.56
N GLU A 181 17.94 -23.20 -16.09
CA GLU A 181 18.72 -23.28 -17.31
C GLU A 181 20.18 -23.08 -16.95
N GLY A 182 20.92 -24.18 -16.97
CA GLY A 182 22.32 -24.24 -16.61
C GLY A 182 23.24 -23.50 -17.58
N GLY A 183 24.27 -22.88 -17.03
CA GLY A 183 25.40 -22.35 -17.77
C GLY A 183 26.51 -21.86 -16.84
N HIS A 184 27.50 -22.71 -16.58
CA HIS A 184 28.72 -22.45 -15.81
C HIS A 184 29.43 -21.13 -16.18
N ALA A 185 29.93 -20.38 -15.19
CA ALA A 185 31.38 -20.17 -14.96
C ALA A 185 31.69 -19.24 -13.76
N LYS A 186 32.19 -19.87 -12.69
CA LYS A 186 33.28 -19.52 -11.74
C LYS A 186 33.72 -18.07 -11.42
N ASN A 187 34.05 -17.94 -10.12
CA ASN A 187 34.98 -17.03 -9.43
C ASN A 187 34.44 -15.61 -9.14
N GLU A 188 34.59 -14.99 -7.97
CA GLU A 188 35.64 -15.04 -6.93
C GLU A 188 35.05 -14.86 -5.52
N GLU A 189 35.80 -15.35 -4.52
CA GLU A 189 35.58 -15.06 -3.10
C GLU A 189 35.60 -13.55 -2.83
N SER A 190 34.55 -13.03 -2.17
CA SER A 190 34.64 -11.78 -1.41
C SER A 190 34.21 -12.04 0.04
N LYS A 191 35.19 -12.00 0.93
CA LYS A 191 34.98 -11.72 2.36
C LYS A 191 34.55 -10.26 2.47
N ASP A 192 33.30 -9.99 2.81
CA ASP A 192 32.95 -8.82 3.62
C ASP A 192 31.58 -9.03 4.29
N GLY A 193 31.38 -8.38 5.45
CA GLY A 193 30.37 -8.69 6.46
C GLY A 193 28.92 -8.49 6.06
N CYS A 194 28.37 -9.42 5.29
CA CYS A 194 27.00 -9.39 4.78
C CYS A 194 25.93 -9.87 5.79
N GLU A 195 26.30 -10.63 6.82
CA GLU A 195 25.30 -11.31 7.66
C GLU A 195 24.71 -10.46 8.80
N GLN A 196 25.39 -9.38 9.24
CA GLN A 196 24.94 -8.61 10.42
C GLN A 196 23.93 -7.49 10.13
N ARG A 197 23.66 -7.16 8.86
CA ARG A 197 22.88 -5.96 8.50
C ARG A 197 21.47 -6.22 7.97
N VAL A 198 21.08 -7.49 7.87
CA VAL A 198 19.76 -7.83 7.31
C VAL A 198 18.64 -7.32 8.20
N ILE A 199 18.71 -7.49 9.53
CA ILE A 199 17.61 -7.10 10.44
C ILE A 199 17.56 -5.58 10.66
N ALA A 200 18.71 -4.90 10.74
CA ALA A 200 18.78 -3.45 10.94
C ALA A 200 18.03 -2.67 9.84
N ASP A 201 18.04 -3.19 8.61
CA ASP A 201 17.31 -2.62 7.47
C ASP A 201 15.78 -2.63 7.67
N PHE A 202 15.26 -3.41 8.63
CA PHE A 202 13.84 -3.50 8.98
C PHE A 202 13.41 -2.57 10.12
N LEU A 203 14.32 -1.79 10.72
CA LEU A 203 13.98 -0.86 11.80
C LEU A 203 12.99 0.20 11.31
N GLU A 204 11.81 0.25 11.94
CA GLU A 204 10.68 1.10 11.51
C GLU A 204 10.34 0.93 10.02
N SER A 205 10.75 -0.19 9.43
CA SER A 205 10.29 -0.58 8.11
C SER A 205 8.89 -1.17 8.23
N LEU A 206 8.11 -0.93 7.18
CA LEU A 206 6.86 -1.63 6.95
C LEU A 206 7.09 -3.06 6.39
N ASP A 207 8.36 -3.46 6.13
CA ASP A 207 8.76 -4.73 5.49
C ASP A 207 8.50 -5.96 6.34
N PHE A 208 7.35 -6.60 6.14
CA PHE A 208 6.83 -7.71 6.96
C PHE A 208 6.28 -7.25 8.32
N SER A 209 6.02 -5.95 8.50
CA SER A 209 5.47 -5.44 9.74
C SER A 209 4.06 -5.99 9.96
N ASP A 210 3.86 -6.69 11.06
CA ASP A 210 2.59 -7.27 11.51
C ASP A 210 2.17 -6.69 12.88
N ALA A 211 2.87 -5.64 13.33
CA ALA A 211 2.55 -4.79 14.46
C ALA A 211 2.77 -3.31 14.12
N MET A 212 1.90 -2.44 14.62
CA MET A 212 2.00 -1.00 14.52
C MET A 212 1.92 -0.40 15.92
N PHE A 213 2.86 0.41 16.33
CA PHE A 213 2.74 1.22 17.54
C PHE A 213 2.11 2.56 17.19
N VAL A 214 1.18 3.04 18.01
CA VAL A 214 0.62 4.38 17.93
C VAL A 214 1.10 5.15 19.14
N VAL A 215 2.04 6.08 18.94
CA VAL A 215 2.85 6.67 20.01
C VAL A 215 2.52 8.14 20.22
N GLY A 216 2.48 8.54 21.49
CA GLY A 216 2.35 9.93 21.90
C GLY A 216 0.97 10.53 21.63
N SER A 217 0.79 11.77 22.09
CA SER A 217 -0.43 12.55 21.87
C SER A 217 -0.70 12.85 20.39
N GLU A 218 0.36 12.87 19.59
CA GLU A 218 0.36 13.05 18.14
C GLU A 218 -0.06 11.79 17.36
N ARG A 219 -0.25 10.66 18.06
CA ARG A 219 -0.65 9.37 17.48
C ARG A 219 0.26 8.94 16.31
N LYS A 220 1.57 9.11 16.46
CA LYS A 220 2.53 8.72 15.43
C LYS A 220 2.54 7.21 15.27
N VAL A 221 2.35 6.73 14.05
CA VAL A 221 2.38 5.30 13.71
C VAL A 221 3.82 4.86 13.44
N VAL A 222 4.26 3.82 14.14
CA VAL A 222 5.60 3.24 14.02
C VAL A 222 5.48 1.73 13.75
N PRO A 223 5.90 1.23 12.59
CA PRO A 223 5.77 -0.18 12.26
C PRO A 223 6.84 -1.03 12.95
N ALA A 224 6.49 -2.27 13.23
CA ALA A 224 7.37 -3.26 13.84
C ALA A 224 6.97 -4.69 13.46
N HIS A 225 7.80 -5.65 13.87
CA HIS A 225 7.70 -7.05 13.44
C HIS A 225 7.58 -7.93 14.68
N LYS A 226 6.43 -8.56 14.89
CA LYS A 226 6.13 -9.42 16.05
C LYS A 226 7.19 -10.49 16.24
N ILE A 227 7.68 -11.09 15.15
CA ILE A 227 8.74 -12.12 15.25
C ILE A 227 10.05 -11.56 15.82
N VAL A 228 10.43 -10.33 15.46
CA VAL A 228 11.63 -9.66 15.97
C VAL A 228 11.42 -9.26 17.43
N LEU A 229 10.25 -8.69 17.73
CA LEU A 229 9.89 -8.29 19.09
C LEU A 229 9.85 -9.49 20.04
N VAL A 230 9.15 -10.58 19.69
CA VAL A 230 9.08 -11.83 20.48
C VAL A 230 10.45 -12.48 20.65
N ALA A 231 11.32 -12.40 19.64
CA ALA A 231 12.69 -12.90 19.77
C ALA A 231 13.54 -12.06 20.74
N SER A 232 13.18 -10.78 20.95
CA SER A 232 13.91 -9.85 21.82
C SER A 232 13.41 -9.80 23.27
N GLY A 233 12.24 -10.38 23.58
CA GLY A 233 11.69 -10.39 24.93
C GLY A 233 10.26 -10.93 25.03
N GLU A 234 9.69 -10.84 26.22
CA GLU A 234 8.30 -11.27 26.49
C GLU A 234 7.30 -10.24 25.95
N PHE A 235 7.01 -10.33 24.65
CA PHE A 235 5.89 -9.60 24.05
C PHE A 235 4.71 -10.55 23.79
N ASP A 236 3.63 -10.41 24.56
CA ASP A 236 2.42 -11.25 24.44
C ASP A 236 1.50 -10.83 23.28
N PHE A 237 1.97 -10.97 22.04
CA PHE A 237 1.15 -10.70 20.85
C PHE A 237 0.08 -11.77 20.57
N ILE A 238 0.14 -12.92 21.25
CA ILE A 238 -0.75 -14.07 21.03
C ILE A 238 -2.19 -13.75 21.49
N SER A 239 -2.37 -12.75 22.37
CA SER A 239 -3.69 -12.37 22.91
C SER A 239 -4.29 -11.09 22.32
N MET A 240 -3.56 -10.35 21.48
CA MET A 240 -4.04 -9.07 20.94
C MET A 240 -4.67 -9.25 19.55
N SER A 241 -6.00 -9.17 19.47
CA SER A 241 -6.77 -9.27 18.22
C SER A 241 -6.71 -8.01 17.34
N GLY A 242 -5.68 -7.17 17.50
CA GLY A 242 -5.51 -5.89 16.81
C GLY A 242 -4.08 -5.70 16.33
N THR A 243 -3.91 -5.04 15.18
CA THR A 243 -2.62 -4.69 14.56
C THR A 243 -1.98 -3.45 15.19
N ALA A 244 -2.72 -2.66 15.97
CA ALA A 244 -2.24 -1.42 16.58
C ALA A 244 -2.06 -1.54 18.11
N ILE A 245 -0.89 -1.11 18.60
CA ILE A 245 -0.47 -1.07 20.00
C ILE A 245 -0.40 0.40 20.42
N GLU A 246 -1.35 0.84 21.23
CA GLU A 246 -1.45 2.24 21.64
C GLU A 246 -0.51 2.52 22.83
N LEU A 247 0.41 3.46 22.65
CA LEU A 247 1.40 3.93 23.64
C LEU A 247 1.28 5.46 23.84
N PRO A 248 0.16 5.96 24.38
CA PRO A 248 -0.10 7.40 24.49
C PRO A 248 0.82 8.13 25.46
N SER A 249 1.38 7.41 26.44
CA SER A 249 2.25 7.97 27.49
C SER A 249 3.72 8.04 27.08
N PHE A 250 4.10 7.40 25.98
CA PHE A 250 5.48 7.35 25.51
C PHE A 250 5.66 8.30 24.33
N SER A 251 6.84 8.89 24.21
CA SER A 251 7.20 9.73 23.08
C SER A 251 7.85 8.90 21.98
N TYR A 252 7.71 9.32 20.73
CA TYR A 252 8.35 8.66 19.60
C TYR A 252 9.87 8.40 19.80
N PRO A 253 10.67 9.36 20.28
CA PRO A 253 12.11 9.12 20.49
C PRO A 253 12.41 7.96 21.44
N VAL A 254 11.58 7.76 22.48
CA VAL A 254 11.76 6.64 23.42
C VAL A 254 11.49 5.31 22.73
N LEU A 255 10.37 5.19 22.00
CA LEU A 255 10.08 3.97 21.25
C LEU A 255 11.15 3.71 20.17
N HIS A 256 11.55 4.74 19.44
CA HIS A 256 12.55 4.64 18.38
C HIS A 256 13.86 4.04 18.91
N SER A 257 14.36 4.53 20.05
CA SER A 257 15.60 4.01 20.65
C SER A 257 15.47 2.57 21.14
N LEU A 258 14.30 2.18 21.67
CA LEU A 258 14.04 0.79 22.02
C LEU A 258 14.05 -0.12 20.79
N LEU A 259 13.34 0.28 19.72
CA LEU A 259 13.32 -0.48 18.48
C LEU A 259 14.72 -0.51 17.84
N GLU A 260 15.45 0.59 17.83
CA GLU A 260 16.82 0.65 17.32
C GLU A 260 17.72 -0.36 18.04
N TYR A 261 17.62 -0.44 19.37
CA TYR A 261 18.32 -1.47 20.15
C TYR A 261 17.91 -2.89 19.74
N ILE A 262 16.61 -3.15 19.58
CA ILE A 262 16.08 -4.47 19.20
C ILE A 262 16.56 -4.89 17.79
N TYR A 263 16.53 -3.98 16.82
CA TYR A 263 16.82 -4.29 15.41
C TYR A 263 18.31 -4.27 15.07
N THR A 264 19.08 -3.45 15.77
CA THR A 264 20.51 -3.26 15.45
C THR A 264 21.45 -3.81 16.53
N GLY A 265 20.93 -4.17 17.71
CA GLY A 265 21.70 -4.60 18.88
C GLY A 265 22.33 -3.46 19.67
N SER A 266 22.11 -2.20 19.28
CA SER A 266 22.65 -1.01 19.97
C SER A 266 21.75 0.21 19.76
N THR A 267 21.78 1.17 20.68
CA THR A 267 21.15 2.49 20.48
C THR A 267 21.99 3.55 21.18
N GLN A 268 21.96 4.78 20.68
CA GLN A 268 22.59 5.92 21.34
C GLN A 268 21.51 6.90 21.80
N VAL A 269 21.46 7.12 23.11
CA VAL A 269 20.43 7.93 23.75
C VAL A 269 21.03 9.00 24.64
N SER A 270 20.36 10.15 24.75
CA SER A 270 20.70 11.13 25.77
C SER A 270 20.42 10.57 27.17
N PHE A 271 21.10 11.09 28.19
CA PHE A 271 20.93 10.61 29.56
C PHE A 271 19.47 10.68 30.04
N ASP A 272 18.74 11.74 29.68
CA ASP A 272 17.33 11.91 30.04
C ASP A 272 16.43 10.85 29.38
N LEU A 273 16.73 10.47 28.14
CA LEU A 273 16.00 9.44 27.41
C LEU A 273 16.34 8.03 27.91
N PHE A 274 17.58 7.81 28.34
CA PHE A 274 18.02 6.56 28.96
C PHE A 274 17.25 6.25 30.24
N GLN A 275 16.99 7.26 31.07
CA GLN A 275 16.14 7.08 32.27
C GLN A 275 14.74 6.58 31.88
N MET A 276 14.14 7.12 30.82
CA MET A 276 12.79 6.71 30.37
C MET A 276 12.73 5.31 29.76
N LEU A 277 13.86 4.71 29.38
CA LEU A 277 13.91 3.31 28.89
C LEU A 277 13.96 2.28 30.01
N LEU A 278 14.30 2.70 31.23
CA LEU A 278 14.49 1.82 32.40
C LEU A 278 13.29 1.78 33.36
N TYR A 279 12.28 2.62 33.14
CA TYR A 279 11.04 2.73 33.93
C TYR A 279 9.83 2.36 33.09
#